data_AF-A0A8T4CM63-F1
#
_entry.id   AF-A0A8T4CM63-F1
#
_cell.length_a   1.000
_cell.length_b   1.000
_cell.length_c   1.000
_cell.angle_alpha   90.00
_cell.angle_beta   90.00
_cell.angle_gamma   90.00
#
_symmetry.space_group_name_H-M   'P 1'
#
loop_
_entity.id
_entity.type
_entity.pdbx_description
1 polymer ?
#
loop_
_entity_poly.entity_id
_entity_poly.type
_entity_poly.pdbx_seq_one_letter_code
_entity_poly.pdbx_strand_id
1 'polypeptide(L)'
;MAQSVTLQLPEAIYERVRRAAEATKRPVEEVLVKTIEAVIPPSIDDLPLLYREEFISMESLSDNELLKVAESVMSPTQQRRYSFLLRK
;
A
#
# COMPACT_ATOMS: atom_id res chain seq x y z
N MET A 1 16.92 11.61 -0.29
CA MET A 1 17.78 11.90 0.87
C MET A 1 17.61 10.76 1.87
N ALA A 2 18.65 10.37 2.61
CA ALA A 2 18.58 9.23 3.54
C ALA A 2 18.87 9.70 4.98
N GLN A 3 18.09 9.23 5.94
CA GLN A 3 18.24 9.52 7.36
C GLN A 3 18.51 8.20 8.11
N SER A 4 19.52 8.18 8.98
CA SER A 4 19.82 7.03 9.82
C SER A 4 19.02 7.08 11.12
N VAL A 5 18.44 5.94 11.52
CA VAL A 5 17.66 5.79 12.75
C VAL A 5 18.11 4.51 13.46
N THR A 6 18.30 4.57 14.77
CA THR A 6 18.54 3.39 15.61
C THR A 6 17.22 2.85 16.14
N LEU A 7 16.95 1.56 15.90
CA LEU A 7 15.69 0.91 16.27
C LEU A 7 15.96 -0.17 17.32
N GLN A 8 15.14 -0.21 18.37
CA GLN A 8 15.10 -1.34 19.29
C GLN A 8 14.10 -2.37 18.75
N LEU A 9 14.58 -3.52 18.32
CA LEU A 9 13.75 -4.60 17.77
C LEU A 9 13.59 -5.72 18.79
N PRO A 10 12.40 -6.33 18.92
CA PRO A 10 12.27 -7.61 19.60
C PRO A 10 13.21 -8.64 18.97
N GLU A 11 13.91 -9.40 19.81
CA GLU A 11 14.94 -10.37 19.40
C GLU A 11 14.46 -11.31 18.28
N ALA A 12 13.22 -11.81 18.43
CA ALA A 12 12.61 -12.71 17.45
C ALA A 12 12.46 -12.09 16.05
N ILE A 13 12.22 -10.77 15.97
CA ILE A 13 12.11 -10.04 14.71
C ILE A 13 13.51 -9.85 14.12
N TYR A 14 14.47 -9.40 14.91
CA TYR A 14 15.85 -9.23 14.48
C TYR A 14 16.42 -10.52 13.87
N GLU A 15 16.27 -11.64 14.56
CA GLU A 15 16.76 -12.94 14.08
C GLU A 15 16.04 -13.45 12.82
N ARG A 16 14.80 -13.02 12.58
CA ARG A 16 14.12 -13.31 11.30
C ARG A 16 14.70 -12.49 10.15
N VAL A 17 14.92 -11.19 10.37
CA VAL A 17 15.51 -10.30 9.35
C VAL A 17 16.95 -10.69 9.06
N ARG A 18 17.74 -11.02 10.09
CA ARG A 18 19.12 -11.50 9.97
C ARG A 18 19.22 -12.76 9.11
N ARG A 19 18.36 -13.76 9.35
CA ARG A 19 18.34 -14.97 8.51
C ARG A 19 18.00 -14.67 7.05
N ALA A 20 17.07 -13.74 6.80
CA ALA A 20 16.75 -13.33 5.44
C ALA A 20 17.92 -12.58 4.77
N ALA A 21 18.63 -11.75 5.52
CA ALA A 21 19.84 -11.05 5.08
C ALA A 21 20.97 -12.03 4.72
N GLU A 22 21.23 -13.04 5.57
CA GLU A 22 22.20 -14.10 5.30
C GLU A 22 21.84 -14.91 4.05
N ALA A 23 20.56 -15.32 3.92
CA ALA A 23 20.07 -16.08 2.76
C ALA A 23 20.17 -15.29 1.44
N THR A 24 19.97 -13.97 1.49
CA THR A 24 20.01 -13.08 0.32
C THR A 24 21.37 -12.45 0.09
N LYS A 25 22.35 -12.69 0.97
CA LYS A 25 23.68 -12.06 0.98
C LYS A 25 23.61 -10.53 0.94
N ARG A 26 22.67 -9.95 1.69
CA ARG A 26 22.45 -8.50 1.77
C ARG A 26 22.64 -8.01 3.20
N PRO A 27 22.94 -6.71 3.39
CA PRO A 27 22.93 -6.10 4.72
C PRO A 27 21.54 -6.20 5.37
N VAL A 28 21.52 -6.32 6.71
CA VAL A 28 20.27 -6.39 7.49
C VAL A 28 19.41 -5.15 7.27
N GLU A 29 20.06 -3.99 7.14
CA GLU A 29 19.45 -2.70 6.90
C GLU A 29 18.71 -2.66 5.56
N GLU A 30 19.30 -3.23 4.49
CA GLU A 30 18.66 -3.26 3.18
C GLU A 30 17.40 -4.14 3.20
N VAL A 31 17.47 -5.29 3.88
CA VAL A 31 16.31 -6.17 4.03
C VAL A 31 15.23 -5.49 4.86
N LEU A 32 15.60 -4.80 5.93
CA LEU A 32 14.66 -4.08 6.79
C LEU A 32 13.96 -2.95 6.03
N VAL A 33 14.72 -2.13 5.28
CA VAL A 33 14.16 -1.04 4.46
C VAL A 33 13.19 -1.59 3.43
N LYS A 34 13.58 -2.62 2.65
CA LYS A 34 12.68 -3.22 1.65
C LYS A 34 11.43 -3.84 2.25
N THR A 35 11.55 -4.42 3.44
CA THR A 35 10.39 -4.96 4.15
C THR A 35 9.44 -3.83 4.52
N ILE A 36 9.95 -2.72 5.06
CA ILE A 36 9.16 -1.54 5.42
C ILE A 36 8.51 -0.91 4.19
N GLU A 37 9.26 -0.70 3.10
CA GLU A 37 8.74 -0.16 1.83
C GLU A 37 7.60 -0.98 1.26
N ALA A 38 7.60 -2.31 1.46
CA ALA A 38 6.55 -3.19 0.97
C ALA A 38 5.23 -3.09 1.76
N VAL A 39 5.26 -2.57 3.00
CA VAL A 39 4.06 -2.46 3.86
C VAL A 39 3.57 -1.02 4.00
N ILE A 40 4.43 -0.03 3.74
CA ILE A 40 4.03 1.37 3.79
C ILE A 40 3.21 1.68 2.53
N PRO A 41 1.94 2.11 2.67
CA PRO A 41 1.18 2.61 1.53
C PRO A 41 1.86 3.86 0.95
N PRO A 42 1.75 4.11 -0.37
CA PRO A 42 2.29 5.32 -0.98
C PRO A 42 1.75 6.56 -0.27
N SER A 43 2.58 7.60 -0.14
CA SER A 43 2.16 8.81 0.53
C SER A 43 1.07 9.51 -0.29
N ILE A 44 0.13 10.17 0.39
CA ILE A 44 -0.82 11.10 -0.25
C ILE A 44 -0.05 12.21 -0.99
N ASP A 45 1.17 12.53 -0.54
CA ASP A 45 2.04 13.49 -1.23
C ASP A 45 2.53 13.00 -2.61
N ASP A 46 2.53 11.69 -2.85
CA ASP A 46 2.91 11.13 -4.15
C ASP A 46 1.74 11.18 -5.17
N LEU A 47 0.53 11.53 -4.72
CA LEU A 47 -0.64 11.67 -5.60
C LEU A 47 -0.68 13.04 -6.29
N PRO A 48 -1.11 13.10 -7.57
CA PRO A 48 -1.41 14.37 -8.22
C PRO A 48 -2.43 15.17 -7.40
N LEU A 49 -2.21 16.48 -7.28
CA LEU A 49 -3.02 17.39 -6.47
C LEU A 49 -4.54 17.22 -6.66
N LEU A 50 -4.97 16.94 -7.90
CA LEU A 50 -6.36 16.72 -8.26
C LEU A 50 -7.03 15.54 -7.52
N TYR A 51 -6.25 14.54 -7.09
CA TYR A 51 -6.77 13.34 -6.43
C TYR A 51 -6.53 13.34 -4.91
N ARG A 52 -5.75 14.27 -4.37
CA ARG A 52 -5.39 14.25 -2.94
C ARG A 52 -6.60 14.41 -2.03
N GLU A 53 -7.48 15.37 -2.32
CA GLU A 53 -8.70 15.59 -1.51
C GLU A 53 -9.63 14.37 -1.53
N GLU A 54 -9.77 13.74 -2.70
CA GLU A 54 -10.58 12.53 -2.85
C GLU A 54 -10.00 11.37 -2.02
N PHE A 55 -8.70 11.10 -2.11
CA PHE A 55 -8.06 10.05 -1.31
C PHE A 55 -8.10 10.32 0.20
N ILE A 56 -7.92 11.57 0.63
CA ILE A 56 -8.09 11.96 2.04
C ILE A 56 -9.53 11.68 2.50
N SER A 57 -10.53 12.01 1.68
CA SER A 57 -11.92 11.72 2.00
C SER A 57 -12.19 10.23 2.13
N MET A 58 -11.48 9.39 1.37
CA MET A 58 -11.59 7.94 1.42
C MET A 58 -11.06 7.34 2.72
N GLU A 59 -9.98 7.89 3.29
CA GLU A 59 -9.47 7.46 4.61
C GLU A 59 -10.47 7.73 5.74
N SER A 60 -11.33 8.74 5.58
CA SER A 60 -12.33 9.12 6.58
C SER A 60 -13.70 8.46 6.41
N LEU A 61 -13.87 7.56 5.43
CA LEU A 61 -15.16 6.90 5.20
C LEU A 61 -15.54 6.03 6.39
N SER A 62 -16.76 6.22 6.88
CA SER A 62 -17.34 5.34 7.88
C SER A 62 -17.64 3.94 7.31
N ASP A 63 -17.69 2.93 8.17
CA ASP A 63 -18.06 1.56 7.77
C ASP A 63 -19.37 1.50 6.97
N ASN A 64 -20.34 2.36 7.29
CA ASN A 64 -21.61 2.45 6.58
C ASN A 64 -21.45 3.00 5.14
N GLU A 65 -20.52 3.94 4.93
CA GLU A 65 -20.21 4.48 3.61
C GLU A 65 -19.42 3.46 2.79
N LEU A 66 -18.47 2.78 3.42
CA LEU A 66 -17.72 1.67 2.80
C LEU A 66 -18.64 0.53 2.38
N LEU A 67 -19.62 0.16 3.21
CA LEU A 67 -20.60 -0.87 2.88
C LEU A 67 -21.45 -0.48 1.65
N LYS A 68 -21.91 0.77 1.56
CA LYS A 68 -22.65 1.27 0.39
C LYS A 68 -21.82 1.21 -0.91
N VAL A 69 -20.53 1.51 -0.82
CA VAL A 69 -19.61 1.39 -1.97
C VAL A 69 -19.42 -0.07 -2.34
N ALA A 70 -19.23 -0.96 -1.36
CA ALA A 70 -19.06 -2.39 -1.59
C ALA A 70 -20.31 -3.05 -2.22
N GLU A 71 -21.49 -2.59 -1.86
CA GLU A 71 -22.77 -3.03 -2.42
C GLU A 71 -23.13 -2.36 -3.75
N SER A 72 -22.35 -1.36 -4.18
CA SER A 72 -22.62 -0.64 -5.43
C SER A 72 -22.41 -1.55 -6.65
N VAL A 73 -23.41 -1.60 -7.52
CA VAL A 73 -23.37 -2.37 -8.76
C VAL A 73 -23.28 -1.46 -9.98
N MET A 74 -22.37 -1.81 -10.89
CA MET A 74 -22.19 -1.09 -12.14
C MET A 74 -23.50 -1.13 -12.97
N SER A 75 -23.92 0.01 -13.50
CA SER A 75 -25.14 0.05 -14.32
C SER A 75 -25.00 -0.84 -15.57
N PRO A 76 -26.10 -1.40 -16.10
CA PRO A 76 -26.06 -2.26 -17.28
C PRO A 76 -25.45 -1.61 -18.54
N THR A 77 -25.51 -0.28 -18.64
CA THR A 77 -24.89 0.49 -19.73
C THR A 77 -23.36 0.59 -19.55
N GLN A 78 -22.90 0.92 -18.35
CA GLN A 78 -21.47 0.93 -18.01
C GLN A 78 -20.85 -0.46 -18.12
N GLN A 79 -21.56 -1.52 -17.68
CA GLN A 79 -21.07 -2.89 -17.74
C GLN A 79 -20.91 -3.39 -19.18
N ARG A 80 -21.83 -3.01 -20.08
CA ARG A 80 -21.69 -3.26 -21.52
C ARG A 80 -20.49 -2.53 -22.11
N ARG A 81 -20.28 -1.26 -21.74
CA ARG A 81 -19.12 -0.48 -22.21
C ARG A 81 -17.80 -1.06 -21.71
N TYR A 82 -17.72 -1.45 -20.43
CA TYR A 82 -16.55 -2.10 -19.84
C TYR A 82 -16.21 -3.41 -20.56
N SER A 83 -17.22 -4.27 -20.77
CA SER A 83 -17.06 -5.54 -21.50
C SER A 83 -16.55 -5.35 -22.93
N PHE A 84 -16.94 -4.26 -23.59
CA PHE A 84 -16.43 -3.91 -24.92
C PHE A 84 -14.96 -3.47 -24.87
N LEU A 85 -14.60 -2.61 -23.90
CA LEU A 85 -13.23 -2.10 -23.76
C LEU A 85 -12.21 -3.18 -23.41
N LEU A 86 -12.59 -4.19 -22.63
CA LEU A 86 -11.72 -5.33 -22.29
C LEU A 86 -11.40 -6.27 -23.47
N ARG A 87 -12.21 -6.23 -24.54
CA ARG A 87 -12.06 -7.10 -25.72
C ARG A 87 -11.20 -6.47 -26.82
N LYS A 88 -10.68 -5.27 -26.59
CA LYS A 88 -9.83 -4.52 -27.53
C LYS A 88 -8.39 -4.55 -27.06
#